data_AF-A0A950KVN2-F1
#
_entry.id   AF-A0A950KVN2-F1
#
_cell.length_a   1.000
_cell.length_b   1.000
_cell.length_c   1.000
_cell.angle_alpha   90.00
_cell.angle_beta   90.00
_cell.angle_gamma   90.00
#
_symmetry.space_group_name_H-M   'P 1'
#
loop_
_entity.id
_entity.type
_entity.pdbx_description
1 polymer ?
#
loop_
_entity_poly.entity_id
_entity_poly.type
_entity_poly.pdbx_seq_one_letter_code
_entity_poly.pdbx_strand_id
1 'polypeptide(L)'
;MTRATIAATTVLAAAALLLATAAFTGNLTKAKTKAYIRVDQFGYAPNAPKHAYLISTTPESGKAFAVQKAPGQTVVSGTIGHSIGRVNATYRYVYLLAFGKLAHRGTYKVTAAKATSPPFRIASAQSRYAKALANALSFYENERDGPNFIRSPLRTAPGHLNDRHARTYLPPKTNGNGNFKGSLNTLPQFIDAAGGWWDAGDYLKFVETTSYTVDLMLTGVSDFPTEMGSRAKRSNFTDEARFGLNWLLHMWDDHTRTMYFQVGIGAGNKHAISDHDIWRLPQADDHYGGHNPLYRYIRHRPVFRAGVPNSPVSPNLAGRDAAAFALCFKVFRAKDPALAAGASKPPSTCTRSPTPTRSDS
;
A
#
# COMPACT_ATOMS: atom_id res chain seq x y z
N MET A 1 -28.98 -10.80 83.30
CA MET A 1 -29.59 -11.42 82.11
C MET A 1 -28.92 -12.76 81.86
N THR A 2 -29.70 -13.83 81.91
CA THR A 2 -29.26 -15.23 82.02
C THR A 2 -28.85 -15.82 80.67
N ARG A 3 -27.97 -16.84 80.71
CA ARG A 3 -27.34 -17.53 79.56
C ARG A 3 -28.28 -18.01 78.44
N ALA A 4 -29.61 -18.02 78.66
CA ALA A 4 -30.60 -18.42 77.67
C ALA A 4 -30.81 -17.40 76.53
N THR A 5 -30.54 -16.11 76.74
CA THR A 5 -30.81 -15.06 75.74
C THR A 5 -29.72 -14.96 74.65
N ILE A 6 -28.53 -15.52 74.90
CA ILE A 6 -27.37 -15.47 73.98
C ILE A 6 -27.40 -16.63 72.96
N ALA A 7 -28.02 -17.75 73.30
CA ALA A 7 -28.14 -18.91 72.41
C ALA A 7 -29.19 -18.71 71.29
N ALA A 8 -30.27 -17.98 71.55
CA ALA A 8 -31.31 -17.73 70.55
C ALA A 8 -30.88 -16.69 69.49
N THR A 9 -30.04 -15.71 69.86
CA THR A 9 -29.55 -14.67 68.95
C THR A 9 -28.43 -15.14 68.03
N THR A 10 -27.65 -16.15 68.43
CA THR A 10 -26.55 -16.71 67.63
C THR A 10 -27.04 -17.68 66.54
N VAL A 11 -28.13 -18.42 66.76
CA VAL A 11 -28.70 -19.33 65.74
C VAL A 11 -29.43 -18.58 64.62
N LEU A 12 -30.13 -17.48 64.94
CA LEU A 12 -30.78 -16.62 63.94
C LEU A 12 -29.79 -15.84 63.07
N ALA A 13 -28.66 -15.40 63.63
CA ALA A 13 -27.60 -14.72 62.88
C ALA A 13 -26.86 -15.67 61.91
N ALA A 14 -26.63 -16.93 62.30
CA ALA A 14 -25.98 -17.92 61.44
C ALA A 14 -26.88 -18.37 60.27
N ALA A 15 -28.19 -18.50 60.50
CA ALA A 15 -29.15 -18.81 59.42
C ALA A 15 -29.31 -17.65 58.42
N ALA A 16 -29.30 -16.40 58.89
CA ALA A 16 -29.34 -15.23 58.02
C ALA A 16 -28.06 -15.07 57.18
N LEU A 17 -26.89 -15.47 57.70
CA LEU A 17 -25.62 -15.40 56.97
C LEU A 17 -25.48 -16.54 55.92
N LEU A 18 -26.09 -17.70 56.16
CA LEU A 18 -26.18 -18.80 55.18
C LEU A 18 -27.22 -18.54 54.07
N LEU A 19 -28.31 -17.81 54.37
CA LEU A 19 -29.28 -17.37 53.36
C LEU A 19 -28.79 -16.15 52.55
N ALA A 20 -27.96 -15.28 53.15
CA ALA A 20 -27.34 -14.15 52.45
C ALA A 20 -26.17 -14.55 51.54
N THR A 21 -25.49 -15.67 51.82
CA THR A 21 -24.45 -16.23 50.93
C THR A 21 -25.04 -17.00 49.75
N ALA A 22 -26.27 -17.53 49.88
CA ALA A 22 -27.00 -18.16 48.77
C ALA A 22 -27.62 -17.14 47.79
N ALA A 23 -27.86 -15.89 48.20
CA ALA A 23 -28.40 -14.83 47.34
C ALA A 23 -27.33 -14.07 46.53
N PHE A 24 -26.05 -14.31 46.80
CA PHE A 24 -24.91 -13.72 46.07
C PHE A 24 -24.24 -14.72 45.12
N THR A 25 -24.95 -15.72 44.62
CA THR A 25 -24.63 -16.26 43.28
C THR A 25 -25.03 -15.19 42.26
N GLY A 26 -24.23 -14.12 42.20
CA GLY A 26 -24.31 -13.14 41.14
C GLY A 26 -24.38 -13.93 39.84
N ASN A 27 -25.42 -13.66 39.05
CA ASN A 27 -25.45 -14.02 37.66
C ASN A 27 -24.20 -13.42 37.03
N LEU A 28 -23.09 -14.17 37.05
CA LEU A 28 -21.95 -13.97 36.17
C LEU A 28 -22.54 -14.14 34.78
N THR A 29 -23.03 -13.04 34.25
CA THR A 29 -23.45 -12.95 32.86
C THR A 29 -22.23 -13.41 32.07
N LYS A 30 -22.28 -14.65 31.56
CA LYS A 30 -21.24 -15.17 30.68
C LYS A 30 -21.06 -14.11 29.62
N ALA A 31 -19.89 -13.46 29.61
CA ALA A 31 -19.58 -12.43 28.64
C ALA A 31 -19.95 -12.98 27.27
N LYS A 32 -20.89 -12.31 26.58
CA LYS A 32 -21.44 -12.79 25.31
C LYS A 32 -20.27 -13.05 24.37
N THR A 33 -20.08 -14.31 23.97
CA THR A 33 -19.03 -14.67 23.01
C THR A 33 -19.19 -13.81 21.77
N LYS A 34 -18.18 -12.96 21.51
CA LYS A 34 -18.05 -12.22 20.27
C LYS A 34 -16.94 -12.89 19.48
N ALA A 35 -17.30 -13.43 18.33
CA ALA A 35 -16.41 -14.14 17.44
C ALA A 35 -16.51 -13.57 16.02
N TYR A 36 -15.38 -13.51 15.33
CA TYR A 36 -15.27 -13.09 13.93
C TYR A 36 -14.43 -14.09 13.16
N ILE A 37 -14.81 -14.35 11.91
CA ILE A 37 -14.05 -15.23 11.03
C ILE A 37 -13.50 -14.40 9.87
N ARG A 38 -12.17 -14.39 9.72
CA ARG A 38 -11.46 -13.76 8.60
C ARG A 38 -11.08 -14.83 7.58
N VAL A 39 -11.38 -14.55 6.32
CA VAL A 39 -11.06 -15.39 5.15
C VAL A 39 -10.37 -14.52 4.10
N ASP A 40 -9.66 -15.13 3.17
CA ASP A 40 -9.27 -14.44 1.94
C ASP A 40 -10.53 -14.16 1.12
N GLN A 41 -10.86 -12.88 0.94
CA GLN A 41 -12.05 -12.46 0.19
C GLN A 41 -11.88 -12.57 -1.33
N PHE A 42 -10.65 -12.70 -1.84
CA PHE A 42 -10.40 -13.15 -3.21
C PHE A 42 -10.61 -14.66 -3.36
N GLY A 43 -10.63 -15.39 -2.24
CA GLY A 43 -10.87 -16.83 -2.17
C GLY A 43 -9.60 -17.65 -2.28
N TYR A 44 -9.73 -18.94 -2.60
CA TYR A 44 -8.63 -19.91 -2.57
C TYR A 44 -8.50 -20.69 -3.88
N ALA A 45 -7.30 -21.13 -4.24
CA ALA A 45 -7.11 -22.07 -5.34
C ALA A 45 -7.47 -23.51 -4.89
N PRO A 46 -8.00 -24.37 -5.80
CA PRO A 46 -8.37 -25.75 -5.48
C PRO A 46 -7.31 -26.54 -4.71
N ASN A 47 -6.03 -26.41 -5.10
CA ASN A 47 -4.93 -27.21 -4.55
C ASN A 47 -4.02 -26.42 -3.60
N ALA A 48 -4.37 -25.18 -3.26
CA ALA A 48 -3.61 -24.38 -2.31
C ALA A 48 -4.05 -24.65 -0.86
N PRO A 49 -3.18 -24.40 0.14
CA PRO A 49 -3.59 -24.28 1.53
C PRO A 49 -4.74 -23.27 1.68
N LYS A 50 -5.69 -23.57 2.57
CA LYS A 50 -6.88 -22.76 2.79
C LYS A 50 -7.08 -22.57 4.28
N HIS A 51 -6.99 -21.32 4.70
CA HIS A 51 -6.98 -20.93 6.10
C HIS A 51 -8.03 -19.84 6.31
N ALA A 52 -8.83 -20.00 7.37
CA ALA A 52 -9.58 -18.92 7.98
C ALA A 52 -9.07 -18.70 9.40
N TYR A 53 -9.26 -17.49 9.92
CA TYR A 53 -8.89 -17.14 11.28
C TYR A 53 -10.14 -16.84 12.09
N LEU A 54 -10.41 -17.64 13.12
CA LEU A 54 -11.41 -17.35 14.13
C LEU A 54 -10.79 -16.47 15.21
N ILE A 55 -11.37 -15.30 15.42
CA ILE A 55 -10.96 -14.33 16.44
C ILE A 55 -12.09 -14.26 17.46
N SER A 56 -11.83 -14.64 18.72
CA SER A 56 -12.85 -14.81 19.76
C SER A 56 -12.48 -14.11 21.07
N THR A 57 -13.50 -13.68 21.81
CA THR A 57 -13.38 -13.20 23.19
C THR A 57 -13.29 -14.34 24.21
N THR A 58 -13.68 -15.57 23.84
CA THR A 58 -13.70 -16.76 24.71
C THR A 58 -12.89 -17.92 24.13
N PRO A 59 -12.43 -18.89 24.95
CA PRO A 59 -11.82 -20.12 24.46
C PRO A 59 -12.77 -20.94 23.57
N GLU A 60 -12.27 -21.39 22.43
CA GLU A 60 -13.00 -22.19 21.43
C GLU A 60 -12.27 -23.49 21.04
N SER A 61 -11.10 -23.78 21.63
CA SER A 61 -10.36 -25.04 21.42
C SER A 61 -11.26 -26.25 21.66
N GLY A 62 -11.14 -27.27 20.80
CA GLY A 62 -11.91 -28.51 20.88
C GLY A 62 -13.35 -28.41 20.38
N LYS A 63 -13.86 -27.21 20.09
CA LYS A 63 -15.20 -27.03 19.48
C LYS A 63 -15.13 -27.24 17.96
N ALA A 64 -16.29 -27.40 17.33
CA ALA A 64 -16.37 -27.62 15.88
C ALA A 64 -16.35 -26.32 15.07
N PHE A 65 -15.81 -26.42 13.85
CA PHE A 65 -16.06 -25.49 12.76
C PHE A 65 -16.57 -26.26 11.53
N ALA A 66 -17.25 -25.55 10.64
CA ALA A 66 -17.73 -26.10 9.37
C ALA A 66 -17.47 -25.15 8.20
N VAL A 67 -17.28 -25.72 7.02
CA VAL A 67 -17.35 -25.00 5.74
C VAL A 67 -18.64 -25.41 5.06
N GLN A 68 -19.44 -24.42 4.67
CA GLN A 68 -20.78 -24.61 4.10
C GLN A 68 -20.83 -24.06 2.69
N LYS A 69 -21.48 -24.81 1.78
CA LYS A 69 -21.80 -24.35 0.42
C LYS A 69 -23.10 -23.55 0.38
N ALA A 70 -24.06 -23.93 1.21
CA ALA A 70 -25.33 -23.26 1.43
C ALA A 70 -25.73 -23.46 2.92
N PRO A 71 -26.69 -22.68 3.46
CA PRO A 71 -27.21 -22.92 4.80
C PRO A 71 -27.62 -24.39 4.97
N GLY A 72 -27.11 -25.06 5.99
CA GLY A 72 -27.35 -26.49 6.25
C GLY A 72 -26.53 -27.47 5.39
N GLN A 73 -25.85 -27.02 4.33
CA GLN A 73 -25.03 -27.87 3.46
C GLN A 73 -23.55 -27.77 3.84
N THR A 74 -23.14 -28.54 4.86
CA THR A 74 -21.74 -28.67 5.27
C THR A 74 -20.96 -29.55 4.29
N VAL A 75 -19.83 -29.03 3.79
CA VAL A 75 -18.90 -29.76 2.89
C VAL A 75 -17.59 -30.14 3.56
N VAL A 76 -17.22 -29.46 4.65
CA VAL A 76 -16.09 -29.81 5.51
C VAL A 76 -16.51 -29.55 6.96
N SER A 77 -16.19 -30.45 7.86
CA SER A 77 -16.20 -30.21 9.30
C SER A 77 -14.79 -30.41 9.86
N GLY A 78 -14.50 -29.75 10.97
CA GLY A 78 -13.24 -29.93 11.67
C GLY A 78 -13.32 -29.45 13.11
N THR A 79 -12.28 -29.76 13.88
CA THR A 79 -12.13 -29.33 15.26
C THR A 79 -11.19 -28.14 15.33
N ILE A 80 -11.58 -27.13 16.11
CA ILE A 80 -10.76 -25.95 16.38
C ILE A 80 -9.57 -26.38 17.24
N GLY A 81 -8.36 -26.13 16.75
CA GLY A 81 -7.13 -26.42 17.46
C GLY A 81 -6.86 -25.46 18.63
N HIS A 82 -5.61 -25.41 19.08
CA HIS A 82 -5.20 -24.47 20.12
C HIS A 82 -5.18 -23.03 19.60
N SER A 83 -5.39 -22.07 20.52
CA SER A 83 -5.23 -20.65 20.18
C SER A 83 -3.79 -20.35 19.81
N ILE A 84 -3.58 -19.66 18.69
CA ILE A 84 -2.27 -19.26 18.15
C ILE A 84 -1.89 -17.83 18.54
N GLY A 85 -2.73 -17.13 19.29
CA GLY A 85 -2.41 -15.78 19.78
C GLY A 85 -3.63 -14.94 20.15
N ARG A 86 -3.41 -13.62 20.21
CA ARG A 86 -4.43 -12.60 20.49
C ARG A 86 -4.24 -11.42 19.55
N VAL A 87 -5.34 -10.73 19.21
CA VAL A 87 -5.28 -9.47 18.43
C VAL A 87 -5.12 -8.27 19.35
N ASN A 88 -5.84 -8.24 20.47
CA ASN A 88 -5.79 -7.18 21.48
C ASN A 88 -6.34 -7.69 22.82
N ALA A 89 -6.51 -6.79 23.80
CA ALA A 89 -7.02 -7.14 25.13
C ALA A 89 -8.43 -7.76 25.12
N THR A 90 -9.28 -7.41 24.14
CA THR A 90 -10.64 -7.95 23.99
C THR A 90 -10.64 -9.29 23.27
N TYR A 91 -9.94 -9.38 22.13
CA TYR A 91 -9.87 -10.59 21.31
C TYR A 91 -8.63 -11.40 21.65
N ARG A 92 -8.76 -12.15 22.75
CA ARG A 92 -7.66 -12.88 23.39
C ARG A 92 -7.33 -14.21 22.75
N TYR A 93 -8.16 -14.68 21.82
CA TYR A 93 -8.00 -15.99 21.20
C TYR A 93 -8.12 -15.90 19.68
N VAL A 94 -7.10 -16.40 18.99
CA VAL A 94 -7.06 -16.52 17.52
C VAL A 94 -6.82 -17.98 17.19
N TYR A 95 -7.59 -18.54 16.25
CA TYR A 95 -7.47 -19.93 15.83
C TYR A 95 -7.33 -20.03 14.32
N LEU A 96 -6.41 -20.89 13.87
CA LEU A 96 -6.31 -21.29 12.48
C LEU A 96 -7.36 -22.37 12.18
N LEU A 97 -8.26 -22.09 11.25
CA LEU A 97 -9.22 -23.05 10.72
C LEU A 97 -8.74 -23.51 9.34
N ALA A 98 -8.18 -24.71 9.25
CA ALA A 98 -7.64 -25.25 8.01
C ALA A 98 -8.66 -26.16 7.31
N PHE A 99 -8.90 -25.90 6.03
CA PHE A 99 -9.84 -26.67 5.18
C PHE A 99 -9.24 -26.95 3.80
N GLY A 100 -7.92 -27.19 3.76
CA GLY A 100 -7.15 -27.41 2.54
C GLY A 100 -7.68 -28.53 1.64
N LYS A 101 -8.29 -29.57 2.23
CA LYS A 101 -8.84 -30.73 1.50
C LYS A 101 -10.02 -30.36 0.57
N LEU A 102 -10.70 -29.24 0.80
CA LEU A 102 -11.77 -28.79 -0.08
C LEU A 102 -11.19 -28.24 -1.38
N ALA A 103 -11.28 -29.00 -2.48
CA ALA A 103 -10.78 -28.58 -3.79
C ALA A 103 -11.90 -28.19 -4.78
N HIS A 104 -13.14 -28.63 -4.52
CA HIS A 104 -14.26 -28.35 -5.40
C HIS A 104 -14.49 -26.85 -5.56
N ARG A 105 -14.70 -26.43 -6.81
CA ARG A 105 -14.96 -25.03 -7.13
C ARG A 105 -16.36 -24.65 -6.66
N GLY A 106 -16.50 -23.45 -6.11
CA GLY A 106 -17.77 -22.97 -5.59
C GLY A 106 -17.63 -21.74 -4.71
N THR A 107 -18.75 -21.31 -4.14
CA THR A 107 -18.80 -20.26 -3.13
C THR A 107 -19.13 -20.90 -1.79
N TYR A 108 -18.41 -20.49 -0.74
CA TYR A 108 -18.48 -21.11 0.58
C TYR A 108 -18.47 -20.05 1.69
N LYS A 109 -18.87 -20.48 2.89
CA LYS A 109 -18.69 -19.73 4.15
C LYS A 109 -18.11 -20.66 5.21
N VAL A 110 -17.32 -20.11 6.12
CA VAL A 110 -16.89 -20.83 7.34
C VAL A 110 -17.79 -20.43 8.50
N THR A 111 -18.20 -21.39 9.31
CA THR A 111 -18.97 -21.17 10.55
C THR A 111 -18.25 -21.79 11.74
N ALA A 112 -18.19 -21.05 12.86
CA ALA A 112 -17.57 -21.48 14.11
C ALA A 112 -18.00 -20.51 15.23
N ALA A 113 -18.18 -20.99 16.46
CA ALA A 113 -18.45 -20.13 17.63
C ALA A 113 -19.60 -19.11 17.42
N LYS A 114 -20.68 -19.52 16.73
CA LYS A 114 -21.83 -18.67 16.32
C LYS A 114 -21.48 -17.51 15.37
N ALA A 115 -20.27 -17.48 14.82
CA ALA A 115 -19.85 -16.56 13.78
C ALA A 115 -19.88 -17.24 12.41
N THR A 116 -20.10 -16.43 11.38
CA THR A 116 -20.11 -16.82 9.97
C THR A 116 -19.21 -15.86 9.19
N SER A 117 -18.32 -16.38 8.34
CA SER A 117 -17.46 -15.54 7.49
C SER A 117 -18.26 -14.84 6.38
N PRO A 118 -17.72 -13.78 5.78
CA PRO A 118 -18.09 -13.39 4.41
C PRO A 118 -17.97 -14.58 3.45
N PRO A 119 -18.75 -14.60 2.35
CA PRO A 119 -18.59 -15.62 1.32
C PRO A 119 -17.21 -15.50 0.65
N PHE A 120 -16.61 -16.63 0.32
CA PHE A 120 -15.37 -16.71 -0.45
C PHE A 120 -15.50 -17.76 -1.55
N ARG A 121 -14.66 -17.67 -2.58
CA ARG A 121 -14.70 -18.58 -3.73
C ARG A 121 -13.53 -19.56 -3.70
N ILE A 122 -13.77 -20.79 -4.13
CA ILE A 122 -12.69 -21.69 -4.58
C ILE A 122 -12.71 -21.68 -6.10
N ALA A 123 -11.64 -21.17 -6.70
CA ALA A 123 -11.54 -20.97 -8.13
C ALA A 123 -10.06 -20.90 -8.58
N SER A 124 -9.80 -21.08 -9.87
CA SER A 124 -8.44 -20.96 -10.43
C SER A 124 -7.84 -19.60 -10.12
N ALA A 125 -6.53 -19.57 -9.84
CA ALA A 125 -5.79 -18.34 -9.52
C ALA A 125 -6.05 -17.23 -10.55
N GLN A 126 -6.00 -17.57 -11.85
CA GLN A 126 -6.33 -16.67 -12.95
C GLN A 126 -7.67 -15.94 -12.75
N SER A 127 -8.74 -16.69 -12.45
CA SER A 127 -10.08 -16.09 -12.30
C SER A 127 -10.25 -15.28 -11.00
N ARG A 128 -9.44 -15.56 -9.97
CA ARG A 128 -9.49 -14.84 -8.69
C ARG A 128 -8.74 -13.51 -8.76
N TYR A 129 -7.55 -13.52 -9.37
CA TYR A 129 -6.65 -12.37 -9.36
C TYR A 129 -6.71 -11.50 -10.62
N ALA A 130 -7.29 -11.94 -11.74
CA ALA A 130 -7.35 -11.13 -12.97
C ALA A 130 -7.99 -9.74 -12.75
N LYS A 131 -9.08 -9.66 -11.97
CA LYS A 131 -9.68 -8.35 -11.64
C LYS A 131 -8.80 -7.53 -10.70
N ALA A 132 -8.14 -8.18 -9.72
CA ALA A 132 -7.26 -7.49 -8.79
C ALA A 132 -6.05 -6.88 -9.52
N LEU A 133 -5.43 -7.62 -10.44
CA LEU A 133 -4.33 -7.13 -11.27
C LEU A 133 -4.78 -5.99 -12.19
N ALA A 134 -5.95 -6.09 -12.82
CA ALA A 134 -6.50 -5.01 -13.64
C ALA A 134 -6.78 -3.74 -12.81
N ASN A 135 -7.32 -3.90 -11.60
CA ASN A 135 -7.52 -2.79 -10.68
C ASN A 135 -6.19 -2.18 -10.22
N ALA A 136 -5.16 -2.99 -9.97
CA ALA A 136 -3.84 -2.50 -9.59
C ALA A 136 -3.19 -1.70 -10.73
N LEU A 137 -3.28 -2.17 -11.98
CA LEU A 137 -2.84 -1.40 -13.15
C LEU A 137 -3.60 -0.07 -13.24
N SER A 138 -4.93 -0.12 -13.14
CA SER A 138 -5.77 1.07 -13.17
C SER A 138 -5.45 2.06 -12.07
N PHE A 139 -5.03 1.60 -10.88
CA PHE A 139 -4.58 2.47 -9.80
C PHE A 139 -3.36 3.29 -10.24
N TYR A 140 -2.27 2.64 -10.69
CA TYR A 140 -1.07 3.35 -11.16
C TYR A 140 -1.34 4.28 -12.35
N GLU A 141 -2.18 3.86 -13.29
CA GLU A 141 -2.63 4.70 -14.41
C GLU A 141 -3.32 5.99 -13.94
N ASN A 142 -4.08 5.94 -12.83
CA ASN A 142 -4.73 7.11 -12.26
C ASN A 142 -3.76 8.00 -11.47
N GLU A 143 -2.70 7.43 -10.88
CA GLU A 143 -1.66 8.17 -10.13
C GLU A 143 -0.62 8.86 -11.03
N ARG A 144 -0.69 8.68 -12.35
CA ARG A 144 0.26 9.30 -13.30
C ARG A 144 0.25 10.83 -13.20
N ASP A 145 1.38 11.42 -12.86
CA ASP A 145 1.54 12.87 -12.82
C ASP A 145 1.90 13.47 -14.20
N GLY A 146 1.69 14.77 -14.36
CA GLY A 146 2.16 15.50 -15.53
C GLY A 146 1.30 15.32 -16.80
N PRO A 147 1.83 15.71 -17.96
CA PRO A 147 1.06 15.87 -19.20
C PRO A 147 0.63 14.54 -19.84
N ASN A 148 1.32 13.44 -19.54
CA ASN A 148 1.02 12.11 -20.07
C ASN A 148 0.06 11.32 -19.16
N PHE A 149 -0.78 12.04 -18.43
CA PHE A 149 -1.82 11.44 -17.62
C PHE A 149 -2.88 10.71 -18.45
N ILE A 150 -3.58 9.79 -17.82
CA ILE A 150 -4.71 9.10 -18.43
C ILE A 150 -5.99 9.76 -17.91
N ARG A 151 -6.76 10.37 -18.83
CA ARG A 151 -8.07 10.93 -18.51
C ARG A 151 -9.00 9.81 -18.03
N SER A 152 -9.62 9.99 -16.88
CA SER A 152 -10.55 9.04 -16.27
C SER A 152 -11.73 9.79 -15.62
N PRO A 153 -12.77 9.08 -15.14
CA PRO A 153 -13.81 9.70 -14.32
C PRO A 153 -13.29 10.34 -13.03
N LEU A 154 -12.13 9.90 -12.53
CA LEU A 154 -11.49 10.45 -11.33
C LEU A 154 -10.63 11.67 -11.63
N ARG A 155 -10.18 11.85 -12.88
CA ARG A 155 -9.28 12.93 -13.26
C ARG A 155 -9.45 13.36 -14.71
N THR A 156 -9.77 14.64 -14.90
CA THR A 156 -10.10 15.21 -16.21
C THR A 156 -9.00 16.09 -16.80
N ALA A 157 -7.98 16.44 -16.02
CA ALA A 157 -6.89 17.33 -16.39
C ALA A 157 -5.55 16.86 -15.80
N PRO A 158 -4.41 17.21 -16.42
CA PRO A 158 -3.09 16.91 -15.85
C PRO A 158 -2.84 17.78 -14.60
N GLY A 159 -1.92 17.31 -13.75
CA GLY A 159 -1.37 18.11 -12.66
C GLY A 159 0.10 18.45 -12.91
N HIS A 160 0.59 19.46 -12.20
CA HIS A 160 2.01 19.79 -12.08
C HIS A 160 2.77 19.91 -13.42
N LEU A 161 2.20 20.63 -14.40
CA LEU A 161 2.86 20.87 -15.68
C LEU A 161 4.12 21.71 -15.54
N ASN A 162 4.20 22.53 -14.48
CA ASN A 162 5.38 23.33 -14.15
C ASN A 162 6.62 22.47 -13.83
N ASP A 163 6.45 21.18 -13.53
CA ASP A 163 7.58 20.26 -13.29
C ASP A 163 8.49 20.09 -14.52
N ARG A 164 8.03 20.40 -15.73
CA ARG A 164 8.89 20.41 -16.93
C ARG A 164 10.06 21.38 -16.82
N HIS A 165 9.96 22.36 -15.93
CA HIS A 165 11.01 23.32 -15.60
C HIS A 165 11.12 23.49 -14.09
N ALA A 166 11.39 22.38 -13.40
CA ALA A 166 11.46 22.35 -11.94
C ALA A 166 12.81 22.86 -11.43
N ARG A 167 12.77 23.78 -10.46
CA ARG A 167 13.97 24.27 -9.80
C ARG A 167 14.52 23.22 -8.84
N THR A 168 15.85 23.10 -8.79
CA THR A 168 16.52 22.17 -7.89
C THR A 168 16.95 22.82 -6.58
N TYR A 169 17.07 22.01 -5.53
CA TYR A 169 17.32 22.44 -4.16
C TYR A 169 18.26 21.47 -3.43
N LEU A 170 18.94 21.97 -2.40
CA LEU A 170 19.55 21.10 -1.41
C LEU A 170 18.45 20.51 -0.50
N PRO A 171 18.54 19.23 -0.11
CA PRO A 171 17.61 18.65 0.83
C PRO A 171 17.69 19.40 2.17
N PRO A 172 16.56 19.80 2.76
CA PRO A 172 16.57 20.51 4.02
C PRO A 172 16.95 19.57 5.17
N LYS A 173 17.51 20.13 6.24
CA LYS A 173 17.67 19.39 7.51
C LYS A 173 16.30 19.29 8.18
N THR A 174 15.84 18.06 8.41
CA THR A 174 14.56 17.76 9.06
C THR A 174 14.76 17.22 10.48
N ASN A 175 13.73 17.36 11.33
CA ASN A 175 13.67 16.64 12.61
C ASN A 175 13.01 15.25 12.42
N GLY A 176 12.87 14.47 13.51
CA GLY A 176 12.25 13.13 13.46
C GLY A 176 10.80 13.09 12.99
N ASN A 177 10.12 14.24 12.89
CA ASN A 177 8.76 14.38 12.38
C ASN A 177 8.73 14.88 10.93
N GLY A 178 9.88 15.02 10.26
CA GLY A 178 9.98 15.51 8.88
C GLY A 178 9.94 17.03 8.73
N ASN A 179 9.84 17.80 9.82
CA ASN A 179 9.75 19.26 9.75
C ASN A 179 11.13 19.91 9.52
N PHE A 180 11.18 20.93 8.66
CA PHE A 180 12.38 21.75 8.45
C PHE A 180 12.18 23.22 8.85
N LYS A 181 13.29 23.93 9.11
CA LYS A 181 13.28 25.36 9.46
C LYS A 181 13.62 26.23 8.25
N GLY A 182 13.02 27.42 8.20
CA GLY A 182 13.28 28.41 7.16
C GLY A 182 12.68 28.04 5.80
N SER A 183 13.29 28.55 4.73
CA SER A 183 12.98 28.17 3.35
C SER A 183 14.03 27.20 2.82
N LEU A 184 13.72 26.54 1.70
CA LEU A 184 14.66 25.66 1.00
C LEU A 184 15.81 26.46 0.36
N ASN A 185 16.98 25.83 0.30
CA ASN A 185 18.17 26.40 -0.33
C ASN A 185 18.17 26.07 -1.83
N THR A 186 17.98 27.08 -2.68
CA THR A 186 17.92 26.92 -4.13
C THR A 186 19.28 26.58 -4.72
N LEU A 187 19.28 25.76 -5.75
CA LEU A 187 20.39 25.54 -6.67
C LEU A 187 20.09 26.25 -8.00
N PRO A 188 21.12 26.59 -8.81
CA PRO A 188 20.92 27.29 -10.08
C PRO A 188 20.29 26.41 -11.16
N GLN A 189 20.37 25.08 -11.01
CA GLN A 189 19.93 24.12 -12.00
C GLN A 189 18.40 23.97 -12.03
N PHE A 190 17.87 23.82 -13.23
CA PHE A 190 16.52 23.34 -13.49
C PHE A 190 16.56 21.99 -14.20
N ILE A 191 15.57 21.14 -13.97
CA ILE A 191 15.41 19.89 -14.69
C ILE A 191 13.96 19.74 -15.19
N ASP A 192 13.76 18.88 -16.18
CA ASP A 192 12.42 18.34 -16.46
C ASP A 192 12.18 17.21 -15.46
N ALA A 193 11.24 17.40 -14.53
CA ALA A 193 10.83 16.41 -13.54
C ALA A 193 9.38 15.94 -13.78
N ALA A 194 8.79 16.23 -14.94
CA ALA A 194 7.41 15.89 -15.25
C ALA A 194 7.22 14.37 -15.44
N GLY A 195 6.01 13.88 -15.20
CA GLY A 195 5.70 12.44 -15.22
C GLY A 195 5.93 11.77 -13.86
N GLY A 196 6.01 10.44 -13.87
CA GLY A 196 6.09 9.64 -12.65
C GLY A 196 4.74 9.53 -11.94
N TRP A 197 4.69 8.83 -10.82
CA TRP A 197 3.47 8.70 -10.02
C TRP A 197 3.55 9.57 -8.78
N TRP A 198 2.40 10.09 -8.35
CA TRP A 198 2.26 10.49 -6.96
C TRP A 198 2.47 9.28 -6.05
N ASP A 199 3.23 9.47 -4.99
CA ASP A 199 3.75 8.38 -4.16
C ASP A 199 2.68 7.76 -3.27
N ALA A 200 1.75 8.59 -2.78
CA ALA A 200 0.70 8.16 -1.89
C ALA A 200 -0.56 9.03 -2.06
N GLY A 201 -1.24 9.34 -0.96
CA GLY A 201 -2.36 10.28 -0.95
C GLY A 201 -1.93 11.76 -1.03
N ASP A 202 -0.62 12.03 -1.05
CA ASP A 202 -0.03 13.32 -1.36
C ASP A 202 0.39 13.39 -2.83
N TYR A 203 0.94 14.52 -3.28
CA TYR A 203 1.49 14.64 -4.63
C TYR A 203 3.01 14.61 -4.68
N LEU A 204 3.67 13.98 -3.71
CA LEU A 204 5.12 13.82 -3.73
C LEU A 204 5.53 12.74 -4.72
N LYS A 205 6.77 12.79 -5.19
CA LYS A 205 7.35 11.74 -6.04
C LYS A 205 8.74 11.39 -5.53
N PHE A 206 9.04 10.10 -5.39
CA PHE A 206 10.34 9.64 -4.88
C PHE A 206 10.96 8.60 -5.80
N VAL A 207 12.27 8.72 -6.02
CA VAL A 207 13.05 7.72 -6.77
C VAL A 207 13.04 6.38 -6.05
N GLU A 208 13.09 6.36 -4.72
CA GLU A 208 13.14 5.13 -3.94
C GLU A 208 11.91 4.23 -4.15
N THR A 209 10.71 4.81 -4.08
CA THR A 209 9.45 4.07 -4.24
C THR A 209 9.13 3.81 -5.71
N THR A 210 9.44 4.76 -6.60
CA THR A 210 9.21 4.60 -8.04
C THR A 210 10.09 3.52 -8.63
N SER A 211 11.39 3.49 -8.31
CA SER A 211 12.32 2.44 -8.77
C SER A 211 11.88 1.06 -8.29
N TYR A 212 11.52 0.92 -7.02
CA TYR A 212 11.00 -0.35 -6.50
C TYR A 212 9.70 -0.79 -7.19
N THR A 213 8.78 0.14 -7.45
CA THR A 213 7.54 -0.14 -8.15
C THR A 213 7.81 -0.60 -9.59
N VAL A 214 8.70 0.09 -10.29
CA VAL A 214 9.16 -0.27 -11.63
C VAL A 214 9.79 -1.67 -11.63
N ASP A 215 10.66 -1.98 -10.67
CA ASP A 215 11.29 -3.29 -10.55
C ASP A 215 10.26 -4.42 -10.45
N LEU A 216 9.26 -4.24 -9.57
CA LEU A 216 8.19 -5.22 -9.39
C LEU A 216 7.34 -5.37 -10.65
N MET A 217 6.99 -4.27 -11.32
CA MET A 217 6.23 -4.32 -12.56
C MET A 217 7.01 -5.03 -13.67
N LEU A 218 8.30 -4.70 -13.87
CA LEU A 218 9.14 -5.31 -14.90
C LEU A 218 9.44 -6.78 -14.64
N THR A 219 9.66 -7.14 -13.37
CA THR A 219 9.78 -8.54 -12.94
C THR A 219 8.47 -9.28 -13.24
N GLY A 220 7.33 -8.68 -12.91
CA GLY A 220 6.01 -9.22 -13.24
C GLY A 220 5.81 -9.44 -14.74
N VAL A 221 6.14 -8.44 -15.56
CA VAL A 221 6.07 -8.50 -17.03
C VAL A 221 6.98 -9.61 -17.61
N SER A 222 8.19 -9.74 -17.06
CA SER A 222 9.19 -10.76 -17.47
C SER A 222 8.74 -12.16 -17.11
N ASP A 223 8.34 -12.37 -15.85
CA ASP A 223 8.20 -13.71 -15.26
C ASP A 223 6.77 -14.24 -15.38
N PHE A 224 5.78 -13.35 -15.51
CA PHE A 224 4.36 -13.69 -15.66
C PHE A 224 3.75 -13.01 -16.90
N PRO A 225 4.24 -13.31 -18.13
CA PRO A 225 3.83 -12.59 -19.34
C PRO A 225 2.35 -12.79 -19.72
N THR A 226 1.70 -13.84 -19.21
CA THR A 226 0.27 -14.15 -19.39
C THR A 226 -0.66 -13.42 -18.41
N GLU A 227 -0.14 -12.99 -17.27
CA GLU A 227 -0.86 -12.31 -16.20
C GLU A 227 -0.57 -10.81 -16.21
N MET A 228 0.69 -10.42 -16.45
CA MET A 228 1.18 -9.05 -16.30
C MET A 228 1.86 -8.47 -17.55
N GLY A 229 2.23 -9.29 -18.53
CA GLY A 229 2.95 -8.85 -19.73
C GLY A 229 2.10 -8.75 -21.00
N SER A 230 2.75 -8.80 -22.16
CA SER A 230 2.12 -8.62 -23.47
C SER A 230 1.05 -9.68 -23.84
N ARG A 231 0.95 -10.79 -23.10
CA ARG A 231 -0.09 -11.82 -23.32
C ARG A 231 -1.25 -11.67 -22.33
N ALA A 232 -1.17 -10.72 -21.40
CA ALA A 232 -2.25 -10.42 -20.47
C ALA A 232 -3.40 -9.70 -21.18
N LYS A 233 -4.64 -10.11 -20.90
CA LYS A 233 -5.83 -9.53 -21.55
C LYS A 233 -6.23 -8.15 -21.01
N ARG A 234 -5.96 -7.88 -19.72
CA ARG A 234 -6.48 -6.70 -18.99
C ARG A 234 -5.49 -6.07 -18.03
N SER A 235 -4.27 -6.60 -17.97
CA SER A 235 -3.31 -6.27 -16.92
C SER A 235 -1.90 -6.27 -17.51
N ASN A 236 -1.72 -5.70 -18.70
CA ASN A 236 -0.39 -5.57 -19.28
C ASN A 236 0.30 -4.34 -18.66
N PHE A 237 1.24 -4.57 -17.75
CA PHE A 237 1.96 -3.52 -17.03
C PHE A 237 3.14 -2.93 -17.82
N THR A 238 3.40 -3.40 -19.06
CA THR A 238 4.59 -2.98 -19.83
C THR A 238 4.65 -1.46 -20.03
N ASP A 239 3.53 -0.84 -20.44
CA ASP A 239 3.49 0.61 -20.71
C ASP A 239 3.48 1.43 -19.41
N GLU A 240 2.91 0.89 -18.33
CA GLU A 240 2.94 1.53 -17.02
C GLU A 240 4.35 1.51 -16.43
N ALA A 241 5.04 0.38 -16.50
CA ALA A 241 6.44 0.28 -16.09
C ALA A 241 7.34 1.24 -16.89
N ARG A 242 7.10 1.36 -18.21
CA ARG A 242 7.77 2.33 -19.06
C ARG A 242 7.52 3.78 -18.61
N PHE A 243 6.30 4.11 -18.20
CA PHE A 243 5.96 5.44 -17.72
C PHE A 243 6.77 5.82 -16.47
N GLY A 244 6.88 4.91 -15.49
CA GLY A 244 7.74 5.09 -14.31
C GLY A 244 9.23 5.18 -14.66
N LEU A 245 9.71 4.31 -15.56
CA LEU A 245 11.10 4.33 -16.04
C LEU A 245 11.49 5.65 -16.68
N ASN A 246 10.62 6.23 -17.51
CA ASN A 246 10.89 7.52 -18.15
C ASN A 246 11.09 8.63 -17.10
N TRP A 247 10.34 8.59 -16.01
CA TRP A 247 10.53 9.53 -14.91
C TRP A 247 11.86 9.29 -14.17
N LEU A 248 12.24 8.03 -13.91
CA LEU A 248 13.54 7.72 -13.31
C LEU A 248 14.71 8.24 -14.16
N LEU A 249 14.62 8.14 -15.49
CA LEU A 249 15.61 8.70 -16.41
C LEU A 249 15.73 10.23 -16.32
N HIS A 250 14.67 10.94 -15.92
CA HIS A 250 14.72 12.39 -15.65
C HIS A 250 15.43 12.72 -14.33
N MET A 251 15.48 11.77 -13.40
CA MET A 251 16.09 11.93 -12.07
C MET A 251 17.59 11.59 -12.04
N TRP A 252 18.15 11.17 -13.17
CA TRP A 252 19.58 10.97 -13.38
C TRP A 252 20.11 11.86 -14.51
N ASP A 253 21.05 12.76 -14.20
CA ASP A 253 21.80 13.51 -15.21
C ASP A 253 23.15 12.85 -15.46
N ASP A 254 23.29 12.24 -16.63
CA ASP A 254 24.49 11.53 -17.07
C ASP A 254 25.69 12.45 -17.33
N HIS A 255 25.45 13.70 -17.74
CA HIS A 255 26.52 14.64 -18.06
C HIS A 255 27.24 15.13 -16.82
N THR A 256 26.46 15.46 -15.79
CA THR A 256 27.01 15.98 -14.53
C THR A 256 27.17 14.89 -13.47
N ARG A 257 26.68 13.67 -13.75
CA ARG A 257 26.59 12.56 -12.80
C ARG A 257 25.85 12.97 -11.54
N THR A 258 24.69 13.57 -11.73
CA THR A 258 23.86 14.12 -10.66
C THR A 258 22.61 13.28 -10.50
N MET A 259 22.40 12.76 -9.30
CA MET A 259 21.16 12.10 -8.92
C MET A 259 20.22 13.08 -8.19
N TYR A 260 18.98 13.12 -8.61
CA TYR A 260 17.85 13.71 -7.91
C TYR A 260 17.01 12.59 -7.31
N PHE A 261 16.31 12.84 -6.21
CA PHE A 261 15.62 11.73 -5.51
C PHE A 261 14.19 12.01 -5.08
N GLN A 262 13.77 13.28 -5.06
CA GLN A 262 12.45 13.66 -4.57
C GLN A 262 11.94 14.92 -5.27
N VAL A 263 10.63 14.95 -5.52
CA VAL A 263 9.88 16.11 -5.99
C VAL A 263 8.80 16.46 -4.97
N GLY A 264 8.73 17.73 -4.57
CA GLY A 264 7.76 18.22 -3.60
C GLY A 264 8.24 18.16 -2.15
N ILE A 265 7.48 18.77 -1.24
CA ILE A 265 7.68 18.71 0.21
C ILE A 265 6.40 18.25 0.90
N GLY A 266 6.54 17.33 1.85
CA GLY A 266 5.39 16.81 2.61
C GLY A 266 4.96 17.76 3.73
N ALA A 267 5.91 18.17 4.58
CA ALA A 267 5.63 19.01 5.74
C ALA A 267 6.01 20.48 5.49
N GLY A 268 5.06 21.38 5.75
CA GLY A 268 5.23 22.82 5.59
C GLY A 268 5.69 23.47 6.89
N ASN A 269 5.73 24.79 6.87
CA ASN A 269 6.01 25.62 8.03
C ASN A 269 5.48 27.05 7.81
N LYS A 270 5.80 27.97 8.73
CA LYS A 270 5.41 29.39 8.62
C LYS A 270 5.89 30.10 7.34
N HIS A 271 6.84 29.53 6.60
CA HIS A 271 7.38 30.08 5.36
C HIS A 271 6.82 29.41 4.11
N ALA A 272 6.17 28.24 4.20
CA ALA A 272 5.61 27.54 3.04
C ALA A 272 4.54 26.54 3.45
N ILE A 273 3.46 26.51 2.68
CA ILE A 273 2.46 25.44 2.69
C ILE A 273 2.89 24.34 1.73
N SER A 274 2.57 23.10 2.09
CA SER A 274 3.07 21.87 1.47
C SER A 274 1.95 20.86 1.24
N ASP A 275 2.31 19.68 0.73
CA ASP A 275 1.36 18.65 0.34
C ASP A 275 0.52 18.09 1.50
N HIS A 276 1.06 18.03 2.72
CA HIS A 276 0.34 17.45 3.87
C HIS A 276 -0.48 18.49 4.64
N ASP A 277 -0.39 19.76 4.28
CA ASP A 277 -1.08 20.86 4.98
C ASP A 277 -2.50 21.11 4.44
N ILE A 278 -2.77 20.72 3.18
CA ILE A 278 -4.01 21.09 2.47
C ILE A 278 -4.53 19.99 1.54
N TRP A 279 -5.85 19.89 1.44
CA TRP A 279 -6.53 19.04 0.45
C TRP A 279 -6.83 19.84 -0.81
N ARG A 280 -6.50 19.28 -1.98
CA ARG A 280 -6.74 19.89 -3.28
C ARG A 280 -6.80 18.83 -4.38
N LEU A 281 -7.16 19.25 -5.58
CA LEU A 281 -7.03 18.44 -6.79
C LEU A 281 -5.73 18.85 -7.51
N PRO A 282 -4.99 17.90 -8.10
CA PRO A 282 -3.64 18.15 -8.61
C PRO A 282 -3.62 19.10 -9.82
N GLN A 283 -4.72 19.17 -10.59
CA GLN A 283 -4.84 20.11 -11.71
C GLN A 283 -4.94 21.58 -11.29
N ALA A 284 -5.13 21.87 -10.01
CA ALA A 284 -5.14 23.23 -9.49
C ALA A 284 -3.73 23.73 -9.11
N ASP A 285 -2.76 22.83 -8.97
CA ASP A 285 -1.50 23.10 -8.28
C ASP A 285 -0.65 24.16 -8.96
N ASP A 286 -0.56 24.14 -10.30
CA ASP A 286 0.26 25.07 -11.08
C ASP A 286 -0.13 26.55 -10.88
N HIS A 287 -1.36 26.82 -10.44
CA HIS A 287 -1.90 28.16 -10.20
C HIS A 287 -2.39 28.37 -8.76
N TYR A 288 -2.16 27.40 -7.88
CA TYR A 288 -2.75 27.39 -6.54
C TYR A 288 -2.34 28.61 -5.71
N GLY A 289 -3.32 29.30 -5.14
CA GLY A 289 -3.09 30.49 -4.31
C GLY A 289 -2.51 31.70 -5.07
N GLY A 290 -2.58 31.71 -6.41
CA GLY A 290 -2.14 32.83 -7.24
C GLY A 290 -0.67 33.20 -7.00
N HIS A 291 -0.41 34.43 -6.59
CA HIS A 291 0.94 34.92 -6.30
C HIS A 291 1.33 34.83 -4.82
N ASN A 292 0.50 34.25 -3.95
CA ASN A 292 0.82 34.17 -2.53
C ASN A 292 2.10 33.33 -2.32
N PRO A 293 3.14 33.89 -1.68
CA PRO A 293 4.44 33.24 -1.54
C PRO A 293 4.39 31.95 -0.71
N LEU A 294 3.37 31.77 0.16
CA LEU A 294 3.23 30.57 0.98
C LEU A 294 3.01 29.32 0.13
N TYR A 295 2.29 29.41 -0.98
CA TYR A 295 1.98 28.25 -1.85
C TYR A 295 2.99 28.06 -3.00
N ARG A 296 4.14 28.73 -2.96
CA ARG A 296 5.13 28.66 -4.06
C ARG A 296 5.59 27.24 -4.37
N TYR A 297 5.70 26.37 -3.35
CA TYR A 297 6.11 24.98 -3.52
C TYR A 297 4.98 24.03 -3.91
N ILE A 298 3.73 24.52 -3.89
CA ILE A 298 2.61 23.84 -4.54
C ILE A 298 2.67 24.10 -6.05
N ARG A 299 2.85 25.37 -6.46
CA ARG A 299 2.93 25.77 -7.88
C ARG A 299 4.21 25.34 -8.59
N HIS A 300 5.33 25.40 -7.88
CA HIS A 300 6.67 25.09 -8.39
C HIS A 300 7.34 24.15 -7.41
N ARG A 301 7.04 22.86 -7.57
CA ARG A 301 7.50 21.82 -6.66
C ARG A 301 9.03 21.73 -6.69
N PRO A 302 9.69 21.72 -5.51
CA PRO A 302 11.14 21.62 -5.45
C PRO A 302 11.62 20.22 -5.83
N VAL A 303 12.72 20.15 -6.57
CA VAL A 303 13.45 18.88 -6.80
C VAL A 303 14.69 18.83 -5.92
N PHE A 304 14.86 17.76 -5.15
CA PHE A 304 16.03 17.61 -4.28
C PHE A 304 17.15 16.81 -4.93
N ARG A 305 18.35 17.37 -4.90
CA ARG A 305 19.60 16.72 -5.35
C ARG A 305 20.15 15.83 -4.23
N ALA A 306 20.49 14.58 -4.54
CA ALA A 306 20.95 13.59 -3.55
C ALA A 306 22.37 13.84 -3.03
N GLY A 307 23.21 14.50 -3.84
CA GLY A 307 24.62 14.76 -3.52
C GLY A 307 25.16 15.95 -4.31
N VAL A 308 26.46 16.20 -4.24
CA VAL A 308 27.13 17.13 -5.16
C VAL A 308 27.30 16.41 -6.52
N PRO A 309 27.33 17.09 -7.67
CA PRO A 309 27.58 16.42 -8.95
C PRO A 309 28.85 15.57 -8.90
N ASN A 310 28.80 14.36 -9.47
CA ASN A 310 29.90 13.38 -9.45
C ASN A 310 30.37 12.96 -8.04
N SER A 311 29.55 13.14 -7.00
CA SER A 311 29.83 12.60 -5.66
C SER A 311 29.16 11.24 -5.45
N PRO A 312 29.67 10.41 -4.52
CA PRO A 312 28.92 9.27 -4.01
C PRO A 312 27.54 9.69 -3.50
N VAL A 313 26.55 8.81 -3.69
CA VAL A 313 25.19 8.96 -3.17
C VAL A 313 24.83 7.70 -2.36
N SER A 314 23.68 7.73 -1.70
CA SER A 314 23.18 6.56 -0.95
C SER A 314 23.15 5.31 -1.84
N PRO A 315 23.78 4.19 -1.42
CA PRO A 315 23.68 2.92 -2.14
C PRO A 315 22.24 2.41 -2.27
N ASN A 316 21.36 2.79 -1.33
CA ASN A 316 19.93 2.46 -1.42
C ASN A 316 19.27 3.13 -2.63
N LEU A 317 19.59 4.41 -2.89
CA LEU A 317 19.06 5.14 -4.04
C LEU A 317 19.68 4.62 -5.35
N ALA A 318 21.02 4.63 -5.43
CA ALA A 318 21.71 4.25 -6.66
C ALA A 318 21.49 2.77 -7.03
N GLY A 319 21.46 1.87 -6.05
CA GLY A 319 21.28 0.44 -6.29
C GLY A 319 19.89 0.08 -6.83
N ARG A 320 18.84 0.72 -6.34
CA ARG A 320 17.47 0.50 -6.83
C ARG A 320 17.27 1.06 -8.24
N ASP A 321 17.79 2.26 -8.49
CA ASP A 321 17.68 2.87 -9.81
C ASP A 321 18.46 2.06 -10.86
N ALA A 322 19.65 1.58 -10.50
CA ALA A 322 20.43 0.65 -11.33
C ALA A 322 19.69 -0.68 -11.59
N ALA A 323 18.97 -1.22 -10.58
CA ALA A 323 18.16 -2.43 -10.77
C ALA A 323 17.01 -2.19 -11.76
N ALA A 324 16.32 -1.05 -11.66
CA ALA A 324 15.25 -0.65 -12.57
C ALA A 324 15.74 -0.51 -14.01
N PHE A 325 16.90 0.13 -14.20
CA PHE A 325 17.51 0.26 -15.51
C PHE A 325 18.02 -1.06 -16.09
N ALA A 326 18.54 -1.96 -15.26
CA ALA A 326 18.92 -3.31 -15.70
C ALA A 326 17.70 -4.13 -16.16
N LEU A 327 16.60 -4.07 -15.41
CA LEU A 327 15.33 -4.70 -15.80
C LEU A 327 14.73 -4.05 -17.06
N CYS A 328 14.85 -2.73 -17.21
CA CYS A 328 14.47 -2.02 -18.42
C CYS A 328 15.20 -2.60 -19.64
N PHE A 329 16.53 -2.70 -19.57
CA PHE A 329 17.30 -3.30 -20.65
C PHE A 329 16.84 -4.74 -20.96
N LYS A 330 16.65 -5.57 -19.93
CA LYS A 330 16.18 -6.96 -20.09
C LYS A 330 14.84 -7.03 -20.84
N VAL A 331 13.86 -6.19 -20.46
CA VAL A 331 12.49 -6.22 -20.99
C VAL A 331 12.40 -5.54 -22.36
N PHE A 332 13.09 -4.42 -22.56
CA PHE A 332 12.89 -3.55 -23.72
C PHE A 332 13.94 -3.68 -24.82
N ARG A 333 15.12 -4.30 -24.62
CA ARG A 333 16.20 -4.33 -25.65
C ARG A 333 15.79 -4.77 -27.05
N ALA A 334 14.79 -5.63 -27.19
CA ALA A 334 14.30 -6.10 -28.49
C ALA A 334 13.11 -5.27 -29.03
N LYS A 335 12.30 -4.66 -28.16
CA LYS A 335 11.04 -3.99 -28.52
C LYS A 335 11.18 -2.46 -28.59
N ASP A 336 12.08 -1.90 -27.78
CA ASP A 336 12.42 -0.50 -27.75
C ASP A 336 13.93 -0.35 -27.44
N PRO A 337 14.79 -0.55 -28.45
CA PRO A 337 16.24 -0.46 -28.28
C PRO A 337 16.69 0.94 -27.85
N ALA A 338 15.95 2.01 -28.17
CA ALA A 338 16.30 3.37 -27.79
C ALA A 338 16.11 3.60 -26.29
N LEU A 339 14.97 3.16 -25.73
CA LEU A 339 14.73 3.19 -24.28
C LEU A 339 15.74 2.31 -23.54
N ALA A 340 15.97 1.10 -24.04
CA ALA A 340 16.95 0.18 -23.45
C ALA A 340 18.37 0.75 -23.50
N ALA A 341 18.76 1.40 -24.59
CA ALA A 341 20.05 2.08 -24.72
C ALA A 341 20.20 3.20 -23.67
N GLY A 342 19.15 4.03 -23.50
CA GLY A 342 19.11 5.07 -22.47
C GLY A 342 19.30 4.53 -21.06
N ALA A 343 18.71 3.36 -20.75
CA ALA A 343 18.86 2.69 -19.47
C ALA A 343 20.20 1.93 -19.31
N SER A 344 20.82 1.49 -20.40
CA SER A 344 22.08 0.74 -20.38
C SER A 344 23.35 1.60 -20.33
N LYS A 345 23.21 2.91 -20.51
CA LYS A 345 24.36 3.81 -20.42
C LYS A 345 24.90 3.78 -18.98
N PRO A 346 26.20 3.48 -18.78
CA PRO A 346 26.81 3.74 -17.48
C PRO A 346 26.70 5.24 -17.20
N PRO A 347 26.73 5.67 -15.92
CA PRO A 347 26.61 7.07 -15.47
C PRO A 347 27.73 8.00 -15.98
N SER A 348 28.03 8.04 -17.28
CA SER A 348 29.13 8.83 -17.84
C SER A 348 29.12 9.15 -19.33
N THR A 349 28.21 8.63 -20.18
CA THR A 349 28.26 8.92 -21.62
C THR A 349 26.92 8.69 -22.36
N CYS A 350 26.16 9.74 -22.69
CA CYS A 350 26.04 10.31 -24.04
C CYS A 350 24.89 11.33 -24.19
N THR A 351 25.23 12.41 -24.90
CA THR A 351 24.45 13.52 -25.44
C THR A 351 23.07 13.19 -26.02
N ARG A 352 22.13 14.13 -25.80
CA ARG A 352 20.77 14.22 -26.40
C ARG A 352 20.77 13.90 -27.90
N SER A 353 19.84 13.04 -28.33
CA SER A 353 19.38 13.01 -29.73
C SER A 353 18.53 14.25 -30.05
N PRO A 354 18.52 14.71 -31.31
CA PRO A 354 18.02 16.02 -31.69
C PRO A 354 16.48 16.06 -31.75
N THR A 355 15.95 17.22 -31.38
CA THR A 355 14.57 17.65 -31.52
C THR A 355 14.05 17.38 -32.94
N PRO A 356 12.79 16.90 -33.13
CA PRO A 356 12.24 16.73 -34.46
C PRO A 356 12.08 18.11 -35.12
N THR A 357 12.72 18.29 -36.27
CA THR A 357 12.51 19.43 -37.16
C THR A 357 11.06 19.44 -37.63
N ARG A 358 10.38 20.57 -37.40
CA ARG A 358 9.14 20.94 -38.07
C ARG A 358 9.40 20.92 -39.58
N SER A 359 8.65 20.12 -40.33
CA SER A 359 8.54 20.29 -41.78
C SER A 359 7.55 21.41 -42.05
N ASP A 360 8.05 22.53 -42.57
CA ASP A 360 7.22 23.51 -43.23
C ASP A 360 6.71 22.92 -44.56
N SER A 361 5.40 23.04 -44.76
CA SER A 361 4.72 23.10 -46.06
C SER A 361 3.51 24.01 -45.91
#